data_AF-A0A935CNB0-F1
#
_entry.id   AF-A0A935CNB0-F1
#
_cell.length_a   1.000
_cell.length_b   1.000
_cell.length_c   1.000
_cell.angle_alpha   90.00
_cell.angle_beta   90.00
_cell.angle_gamma   90.00
#
_symmetry.space_group_name_H-M   'P 1'
#
loop_
_entity.id
_entity.type
_entity.pdbx_description
1 polymer ?
#
loop_
_entity_poly.entity_id
_entity_poly.type
_entity_poly.pdbx_seq_one_letter_code
_entity_poly.pdbx_strand_id
1 'polypeptide(L)'
;MQKQNDPSDYELRGEYDLSRMTIVPKGRFAPGRRTGKNVVLLAPDVVEAFPTDEAVNEALRLVLQMIKLPIVQHVEMAAAQRSGV
;
A
#
# COMPACT_ATOMS: atom_id res chain seq x y z
N MET A 1 -29.48 18.31 31.40
CA MET A 1 -29.16 18.92 30.09
C MET A 1 -27.71 18.63 29.78
N GLN A 2 -27.40 17.96 28.66
CA GLN A 2 -26.01 17.78 28.21
C GLN A 2 -25.52 19.12 27.63
N LYS A 3 -24.48 19.68 28.24
CA LYS A 3 -23.86 20.94 27.79
C LYS A 3 -23.15 20.66 26.46
N GLN A 4 -23.51 21.39 25.41
CA GLN A 4 -22.84 21.31 24.11
C GLN A 4 -21.39 21.78 24.28
N ASN A 5 -20.44 21.10 23.64
CA ASN A 5 -19.03 21.49 23.63
C ASN A 5 -18.90 22.85 22.93
N ASP A 6 -18.31 23.82 23.62
CA ASP A 6 -17.94 25.12 23.05
C ASP A 6 -16.74 24.90 22.12
N PRO A 7 -16.83 25.23 20.82
CA PRO A 7 -15.73 25.05 19.87
C PRO A 7 -14.53 25.98 20.14
N SER A 8 -14.67 26.97 21.04
CA SER A 8 -13.58 27.85 21.48
C SER A 8 -12.89 27.38 22.77
N ASP A 9 -13.43 26.35 23.42
CA ASP A 9 -12.84 25.75 24.63
C ASP A 9 -11.79 24.70 24.23
N TYR A 10 -10.56 25.18 24.04
CA TYR A 10 -9.39 24.35 23.77
C TYR A 10 -8.70 23.86 25.05
N GLU A 11 -9.22 24.19 26.23
CA GLU A 11 -8.61 23.79 27.49
C GLU A 11 -8.85 22.31 27.77
N LEU A 12 -7.81 21.61 28.23
CA LEU A 12 -7.96 20.26 28.74
C LEU A 12 -8.76 20.33 30.04
N ARG A 13 -9.73 19.42 30.20
CA ARG A 13 -10.47 19.30 31.45
C ARG A 13 -9.51 19.00 32.59
N GLY A 14 -9.76 19.55 33.78
CA GLY A 14 -8.87 19.43 34.94
C GLY A 14 -8.60 17.99 35.38
N GLU A 15 -9.46 17.04 35.03
CA GLU A 15 -9.25 15.60 35.25
C GLU A 15 -8.20 14.96 34.33
N TYR A 16 -7.85 15.59 33.20
CA TYR A 16 -6.89 15.05 32.24
C TYR A 16 -5.46 15.51 32.56
N ASP A 17 -4.72 14.68 33.29
CA ASP A 17 -3.27 14.84 33.47
C ASP A 17 -2.50 13.92 32.50
N LEU A 18 -2.05 14.49 31.37
CA LEU A 18 -1.29 13.76 30.35
C LEU A 18 0.09 13.29 30.87
N SER A 19 0.66 13.93 31.91
CA SER A 19 1.95 13.54 32.49
C SER A 19 1.88 12.22 33.24
N ARG A 20 0.69 11.85 33.72
CA ARG A 20 0.40 10.59 34.41
C ARG A 20 0.02 9.46 33.45
N MET A 21 -0.13 9.75 32.16
CA MET A 21 -0.54 8.73 31.20
C MET A 21 0.61 7.76 30.89
N THR A 22 0.30 6.47 30.91
CA THR A 22 1.23 5.45 30.43
C THR A 22 1.39 5.56 28.92
N ILE A 23 2.63 5.79 28.47
CA ILE A 23 2.96 5.72 27.04
C ILE A 23 2.76 4.28 26.58
N VAL A 24 1.92 4.10 25.56
CA VAL A 24 1.59 2.79 25.01
C VAL A 24 1.94 2.73 23.53
N PRO A 25 2.44 1.58 23.02
CA PRO A 25 2.74 1.45 21.61
C PRO A 25 1.48 1.61 20.75
N LYS A 26 1.63 2.29 19.62
CA LYS A 26 0.58 2.46 18.61
C LYS A 26 -0.10 1.11 18.31
N GLY A 27 -1.42 1.11 18.25
CA GLY A 27 -2.20 -0.11 18.01
C GLY A 27 -2.34 -1.06 19.21
N ARG A 28 -2.19 -0.61 20.48
CA ARG A 28 -2.41 -1.46 21.67
C ARG A 28 -3.77 -2.17 21.70
N PHE A 29 -4.80 -1.53 21.14
CA PHE A 29 -6.16 -2.04 21.10
C PHE A 29 -6.52 -2.73 19.79
N ALA A 30 -5.58 -2.78 18.84
CA ALA A 30 -5.76 -3.44 17.54
C ALA A 30 -4.44 -4.10 17.14
N PRO A 31 -3.99 -5.14 17.87
CA PRO A 31 -2.69 -5.77 17.64
C PRO A 31 -2.54 -6.32 16.21
N GLY A 32 -3.63 -6.80 15.58
CA GLY A 32 -3.61 -7.21 14.17
C GLY A 32 -3.39 -6.09 13.15
N ARG A 33 -3.54 -4.82 13.57
CA ARG A 33 -3.19 -3.64 12.74
C ARG A 33 -1.72 -3.20 12.92
N ARG A 34 -0.99 -3.78 13.89
CA ARG A 34 0.45 -3.52 14.07
C ARG A 34 1.29 -4.17 12.99
N THR A 35 0.78 -5.23 12.34
CA THR A 35 1.44 -5.90 11.24
C THR A 35 1.45 -4.99 10.01
N GLY A 36 2.48 -4.14 9.94
CA GLY A 36 3.06 -3.52 8.74
C GLY A 36 2.15 -3.28 7.53
N LYS A 37 0.96 -2.71 7.70
CA LYS A 37 0.21 -2.16 6.57
C LYS A 37 0.82 -0.82 6.22
N ASN A 38 1.92 -0.83 5.48
CA ASN A 38 2.39 0.36 4.78
C ASN A 38 1.36 0.68 3.71
N VAL A 39 0.49 1.65 4.00
CA VAL A 39 -0.51 2.14 3.05
C VAL A 39 0.23 2.97 2.00
N VAL A 40 0.22 2.49 0.76
CA VAL A 40 0.79 3.20 -0.40
C VAL A 40 -0.38 3.76 -1.19
N LEU A 41 -0.31 5.05 -1.54
CA LEU A 41 -1.30 5.67 -2.43
C LEU A 41 -0.98 5.26 -3.88
N LEU A 42 -1.92 4.58 -4.52
CA LEU A 42 -1.84 4.25 -5.94
C LEU A 42 -2.36 5.41 -6.79
N ALA A 43 -1.89 5.50 -8.04
CA ALA A 43 -2.44 6.45 -9.00
C ALA A 43 -3.91 6.10 -9.35
N PRO A 44 -4.75 7.09 -9.72
CA PRO A 44 -6.19 6.87 -9.90
C PRO A 44 -6.55 5.80 -10.93
N ASP A 45 -5.82 5.76 -12.04
CA ASP A 45 -5.94 4.77 -13.11
C ASP A 45 -5.63 3.35 -12.63
N VAL A 46 -4.62 3.19 -11.77
CA VAL A 46 -4.24 1.90 -11.20
C VAL A 46 -5.32 1.41 -10.22
N VAL A 47 -5.94 2.31 -9.45
CA VAL A 47 -7.05 1.96 -8.54
C VAL A 47 -8.28 1.53 -9.33
N GLU A 48 -8.57 2.20 -10.45
CA GLU A 48 -9.70 1.85 -11.32
C GLU A 48 -9.48 0.48 -11.99
N ALA A 49 -8.25 0.18 -12.41
CA ALA A 49 -7.91 -1.10 -13.04
C ALA A 49 -7.80 -2.26 -12.03
N PHE A 50 -7.38 -2.00 -10.79
CA PHE A 50 -7.14 -3.02 -9.76
C PHE A 50 -7.87 -2.67 -8.44
N PRO A 51 -9.14 -3.12 -8.27
CA PRO A 51 -9.95 -2.74 -7.11
C PRO A 51 -9.50 -3.33 -5.77
N THR A 52 -8.65 -4.37 -5.76
CA THR A 52 -8.17 -5.02 -4.54
C THR A 52 -6.66 -5.13 -4.49
N ASP A 53 -6.11 -5.20 -3.27
CA ASP A 53 -4.68 -5.41 -3.05
C ASP A 53 -4.21 -6.78 -3.52
N GLU A 54 -5.05 -7.82 -3.47
CA GLU A 54 -4.71 -9.11 -4.08
C GLU A 54 -4.50 -8.98 -5.59
N ALA A 55 -5.36 -8.25 -6.30
CA ALA A 55 -5.26 -8.09 -7.75
C ALA A 55 -3.96 -7.36 -8.16
N VAL A 56 -3.60 -6.29 -7.43
CA VAL A 56 -2.32 -5.58 -7.63
C VAL A 56 -1.14 -6.51 -7.38
N ASN A 57 -1.16 -7.24 -6.27
CA ASN A 57 -0.05 -8.11 -5.88
C ASN A 57 0.17 -9.27 -6.86
N GLU A 58 -0.90 -9.88 -7.34
CA GLU A 58 -0.80 -10.94 -8.36
C GLU A 58 -0.24 -10.41 -9.67
N ALA A 59 -0.70 -9.23 -10.14
CA ALA A 59 -0.14 -8.61 -11.34
C ALA A 59 1.37 -8.33 -11.22
N LEU A 60 1.80 -7.77 -10.08
CA LEU A 60 3.22 -7.50 -9.84
C LEU A 60 4.05 -8.78 -9.74
N ARG A 61 3.51 -9.87 -9.16
CA ARG A 61 4.17 -11.18 -9.13
C ARG A 61 4.36 -11.74 -10.54
N LEU A 62 3.36 -11.61 -11.42
CA LEU A 62 3.47 -12.03 -12.82
C LEU A 62 4.56 -11.23 -13.54
N VAL A 63 4.63 -9.90 -13.35
CA VAL A 63 5.70 -9.08 -13.91
C VAL A 63 7.08 -9.55 -13.43
N LEU A 64 7.23 -9.84 -12.14
CA LEU A 64 8.48 -10.39 -11.60
C LEU A 64 8.84 -11.76 -12.21
N GLN A 65 7.85 -12.59 -12.52
CA GLN A 65 8.08 -13.87 -13.22
C GLN A 65 8.52 -13.63 -14.67
N MET A 66 7.88 -12.72 -15.39
CA MET A 66 8.23 -12.38 -16.77
C MET A 66 9.66 -11.85 -16.89
N ILE A 67 10.09 -11.00 -15.94
CA ILE A 67 11.46 -10.48 -15.90
C ILE A 67 12.50 -11.61 -15.68
N LYS A 68 12.13 -12.66 -14.96
CA LYS A 68 13.01 -13.81 -14.68
C LYS A 68 13.10 -14.79 -15.86
N LEU A 69 12.18 -14.73 -16.82
CA LEU A 69 12.27 -15.56 -18.01
C LEU A 69 13.44 -15.05 -18.87
N PRO A 70 14.33 -15.93 -19.33
CA PRO A 70 15.30 -15.54 -20.34
C PRO A 70 14.50 -15.06 -21.56
N ILE A 71 14.64 -13.78 -21.90
CA ILE A 71 14.04 -13.22 -23.11
C ILE A 71 14.68 -14.00 -24.26
N VAL A 72 13.94 -14.98 -24.79
CA VAL A 72 14.43 -15.82 -25.88
C VAL A 72 14.59 -14.90 -27.08
N GLN A 73 15.84 -14.56 -27.39
CA GLN A 73 16.24 -13.82 -28.57
C GLN A 73 15.92 -14.67 -29.82
N HIS A 74 14.66 -14.68 -30.26
CA HIS A 74 14.24 -15.31 -31.52
C HIS A 74 13.71 -14.28 -32.52
N VAL A 75 14.19 -13.04 -32.46
CA VAL A 75 14.00 -12.07 -33.55
C VAL A 75 15.07 -12.23 -34.64
N GLU A 76 16.18 -12.93 -34.37
CA GLU A 76 17.33 -12.99 -35.29
C GLU A 76 17.28 -14.15 -36.32
N MET A 77 16.39 -15.13 -36.15
CA MET A 77 16.28 -16.26 -37.10
C MET A 77 15.49 -15.94 -38.38
N ALA A 78 14.82 -14.78 -38.43
CA ALA A 78 14.06 -14.33 -39.61
C ALA A 78 14.95 -13.65 -40.67
N ALA A 79 16.19 -13.26 -40.35
CA ALA A 79 17.09 -12.59 -41.28
C ALA A 79 17.95 -13.56 -42.11
N ALA A 80 18.19 -14.78 -41.62
CA ALA A 80 19.06 -15.75 -42.30
C ALA A 80 18.41 -16.46 -43.50
N GLN A 81 17.09 -16.36 -43.70
CA GLN A 81 16.38 -17.01 -44.81
C GLN A 81 16.24 -16.15 -46.07
N ARG A 82 16.79 -14.92 -46.08
CA ARG A 82 16.75 -14.00 -47.24
C ARG A 82 18.08 -13.81 -47.96
N SER A 83 19.15 -14.50 -47.56
CA SER A 83 20.49 -14.36 -48.13
C SER A 83 21.04 -15.67 -48.70
N GLY A 84 20.20 -16.44 -49.37
CA GLY A 84 20.58 -17.70 -50.01
C GLY A 84 19.84 -17.92 -51.32
N VAL A 85 20.00 -16.99 -52.25
CA VAL A 85 19.75 -17.19 -53.69
C VAL A 85 20.97 -16.68 -54.43
#